data_AF-A0A1C5BGV3-F1
#
_entry.id   AF-A0A1C5BGV3-F1
#
_cell.length_a   1.000
_cell.length_b   1.000
_cell.length_c   1.000
_cell.angle_alpha   90.00
_cell.angle_beta   90.00
_cell.angle_gamma   90.00
#
_symmetry.space_group_name_H-M   'P 1'
#
loop_
_entity.id
_entity.type
_entity.pdbx_description
1 polymer ?
#
loop_
_entity_poly.entity_id
_entity_poly.type
_entity_poly.pdbx_seq_one_letter_code
_entity_poly.pdbx_strand_id
1 'polypeptide(L)'
;MSGRRTKLPVVIVCGLHSEARGEVVAGLLRDVPHSVALHHDLSTATGGTVRRSLRDAGGELASGEAPLVNECACCALREDLVPELERLAGDG
;
A
#
# COMPACT_ATOMS: atom_id res chain seq x y z
N MET A 1 5.89 -23.39 -22.82
CA MET A 1 6.21 -21.95 -22.99
C MET A 1 6.21 -21.34 -21.59
N SER A 2 7.38 -21.20 -20.96
CA SER A 2 7.49 -20.59 -19.64
C SER A 2 7.40 -19.08 -19.80
N GLY A 3 6.21 -18.52 -19.62
CA GLY A 3 6.02 -17.07 -19.61
C GLY A 3 6.88 -16.48 -18.50
N ARG A 4 7.73 -15.51 -18.84
CA ARG A 4 8.49 -14.75 -17.85
C ARG A 4 7.46 -14.14 -16.91
N ARG A 5 7.41 -14.58 -15.63
CA ARG A 5 6.59 -13.93 -14.61
C ARG A 5 6.95 -12.46 -14.62
N THR A 6 6.05 -11.63 -15.11
CA THR A 6 6.16 -10.17 -15.05
C THR A 6 6.17 -9.82 -13.57
N LYS A 7 7.32 -9.33 -13.10
CA LYS A 7 7.42 -8.88 -11.71
C LYS A 7 6.69 -7.55 -11.62
N LEU A 8 5.85 -7.37 -10.61
CA LEU A 8 5.24 -6.08 -10.29
C LEU A 8 6.35 -5.11 -9.87
N PRO A 9 6.55 -3.97 -10.58
CA PRO A 9 7.49 -2.95 -10.14
C PRO A 9 6.96 -2.29 -8.85
N VAL A 10 7.79 -2.22 -7.82
CA VAL A 10 7.44 -1.62 -6.53
C VAL A 10 8.42 -0.52 -6.19
N VAL A 11 7.88 0.64 -5.80
CA VAL A 11 8.63 1.78 -5.26
C VAL A 11 8.14 2.05 -3.84
N ILE A 12 9.07 2.25 -2.92
CA ILE A 12 8.75 2.59 -1.53
C ILE A 12 9.01 4.09 -1.32
N VAL A 13 8.00 4.83 -0.88
CA VAL A 13 8.11 6.24 -0.51
C VAL A 13 8.20 6.35 1.02
N CYS A 14 9.33 6.83 1.51
CA CYS A 14 9.62 6.98 2.94
C CYS A 14 10.03 8.42 3.29
N GLY A 15 9.90 8.79 4.56
CA GLY A 15 10.25 10.10 5.09
C GLY A 15 9.49 10.39 6.39
N LEU A 16 9.89 11.41 7.15
CA LEU A 16 9.20 11.75 8.40
C LEU A 16 8.01 12.70 8.19
N HIS A 17 8.11 13.62 7.22
CA HIS A 17 7.06 14.61 6.94
C HIS A 17 5.91 14.01 6.12
N SER A 18 4.70 13.94 6.69
CA SER A 18 3.54 13.30 6.05
C SER A 18 3.11 14.00 4.77
N GLU A 19 3.07 15.34 4.79
CA GLU A 19 2.67 16.13 3.62
C GLU A 19 3.62 15.93 2.44
N ALA A 20 4.94 16.08 2.65
CA ALA A 20 5.94 15.83 1.61
C ALA A 20 5.87 14.40 1.04
N ARG A 21 5.66 13.37 1.87
CA ARG A 21 5.41 12.01 1.36
C ARG A 21 4.15 11.95 0.50
N GLY A 22 3.08 12.61 0.95
CA GLY A 22 1.81 12.71 0.22
C GLY A 22 1.98 13.35 -1.15
N GLU A 23 2.71 14.46 -1.23
CA GLU A 23 3.02 15.17 -2.48
C GLU A 23 3.80 14.30 -3.45
N VAL A 24 4.84 13.59 -2.96
CA VAL A 24 5.64 12.66 -3.78
C VAL A 24 4.77 11.54 -4.33
N VAL A 25 3.93 10.91 -3.50
CA VAL A 25 3.02 9.86 -3.97
C VAL A 25 2.03 10.41 -4.99
N ALA A 26 1.46 11.59 -4.74
CA ALA A 26 0.53 12.21 -5.68
C ALA A 26 1.19 12.55 -7.02
N GLY A 27 2.45 12.98 -7.02
CA GLY A 27 3.25 13.16 -8.24
C GLY A 27 3.44 11.85 -9.01
N LEU A 28 3.89 10.80 -8.32
CA LEU A 28 4.10 9.48 -8.93
C LEU A 28 2.83 8.92 -9.57
N LEU A 29 1.68 9.05 -8.91
CA LEU A 29 0.40 8.56 -9.45
C LEU A 29 -0.05 9.32 -10.70
N ARG A 30 0.28 10.62 -10.81
CA ARG A 30 -0.01 11.41 -12.02
C ARG A 30 0.95 11.08 -13.16
N ASP A 31 2.22 10.88 -12.84
CA ASP A 31 3.28 10.77 -13.85
C ASP A 31 3.47 9.32 -14.37
N VAL A 32 3.01 8.32 -13.62
CA VAL A 32 3.11 6.90 -13.98
C VAL A 32 1.71 6.33 -14.24
N PRO A 33 1.29 6.19 -15.51
CA PRO A 33 -0.02 5.64 -15.86
C PRO A 33 -0.23 4.25 -15.27
N HIS A 34 -1.48 3.97 -14.85
CA HIS A 34 -1.90 2.69 -14.27
C HIS A 34 -1.16 2.30 -12.97
N SER A 35 -0.43 3.21 -12.35
CA SER A 35 0.16 2.98 -11.03
C SER A 35 -0.86 3.14 -9.91
N VAL A 36 -0.61 2.43 -8.81
CA VAL A 36 -1.41 2.48 -7.60
C VAL A 36 -0.51 2.71 -6.39
N ALA A 37 -1.05 3.38 -5.38
CA ALA A 37 -0.41 3.56 -4.09
C ALA A 37 -1.15 2.71 -3.05
N LEU A 38 -0.42 1.75 -2.48
CA LEU A 38 -0.82 1.00 -1.31
C LEU A 38 -0.28 1.69 -0.07
N HIS A 39 -1.16 2.06 0.87
CA HIS A 39 -0.79 2.75 2.09
C HIS A 39 -1.45 2.10 3.31
N HIS A 40 -0.67 1.93 4.37
CA HIS A 40 -1.11 1.46 5.67
C HIS A 40 -1.02 2.62 6.66
N ASP A 41 -2.16 3.07 7.16
CA ASP A 41 -2.24 4.08 8.19
C ASP A 41 -2.13 3.43 9.57
N LEU A 42 -0.95 3.54 10.18
CA LEU A 42 -0.69 2.97 11.50
C LEU A 42 -1.34 3.79 12.63
N SER A 43 -1.83 5.01 12.37
CA SER A 43 -2.49 5.82 13.40
C SER A 43 -3.81 5.21 13.88
N THR A 44 -4.45 4.40 13.04
CA THR A 44 -5.69 3.69 13.38
C THR A 44 -5.46 2.54 14.36
N ALA A 45 -4.21 2.16 14.64
CA ALA A 45 -3.88 1.07 15.55
C ALA A 45 -4.42 1.28 16.97
N THR A 46 -4.65 2.54 17.36
CA THR A 46 -5.34 2.87 18.63
C THR A 46 -6.77 2.30 18.71
N GLY A 47 -7.40 2.02 17.58
CA GLY A 47 -8.69 1.34 17.44
C GLY A 47 -8.58 -0.18 17.22
N GLY A 48 -7.38 -0.77 17.32
CA GLY A 48 -7.18 -2.22 17.19
C GLY A 48 -6.97 -2.73 15.76
N THR A 49 -6.92 -1.84 14.76
CA THR A 49 -6.66 -2.22 13.36
C THR A 49 -5.73 -1.22 12.66
N VAL A 50 -5.02 -1.65 11.63
CA VAL A 50 -4.29 -0.79 10.69
C VAL A 50 -5.12 -0.67 9.43
N ARG A 51 -5.54 0.55 9.07
CA ARG A 51 -6.29 0.79 7.83
C ARG A 51 -5.35 0.72 6.63
N ARG A 52 -5.70 -0.13 5.67
CA ARG A 52 -5.09 -0.20 4.35
C ARG A 52 -5.96 0.55 3.34
N SER A 53 -5.34 1.34 2.48
CA SER A 53 -5.99 1.99 1.34
C SER A 53 -5.20 1.73 0.07
N LEU A 54 -5.90 1.46 -1.01
CA LEU A 54 -5.38 1.41 -2.37
C LEU A 54 -5.97 2.57 -3.16
N ARG A 55 -5.12 3.37 -3.80
CA ARG A 55 -5.57 4.53 -4.58
C ARG A 55 -4.79 4.69 -5.87
N ASP A 56 -5.40 5.30 -6.86
CA ASP A 56 -4.76 5.76 -8.09
C ASP A 56 -4.88 7.30 -8.22
N ALA A 57 -4.63 7.83 -9.42
CA ALA A 57 -4.79 9.26 -9.70
C ALA A 57 -6.25 9.77 -9.63
N GLY A 58 -7.23 8.88 -9.75
CA GLY A 58 -8.66 9.17 -9.70
C GLY A 58 -9.25 9.11 -8.29
N GLY A 59 -8.60 8.42 -7.36
CA GLY A 59 -9.02 8.37 -5.95
C GLY A 59 -8.79 7.01 -5.30
N GLU A 60 -9.50 6.76 -4.19
CA GLU A 60 -9.47 5.47 -3.51
C GLU A 60 -10.20 4.40 -4.35
N LEU A 61 -9.52 3.30 -4.62
CA LEU A 61 -10.03 2.15 -5.37
C LEU A 61 -10.58 1.08 -4.41
N ALA A 62 -9.90 0.87 -3.29
CA ALA A 62 -10.26 -0.10 -2.29
C ALA A 62 -9.70 0.30 -0.93
N SER A 63 -10.33 -0.19 0.13
CA SER A 63 -9.84 -0.08 1.49
C SER A 63 -10.04 -1.39 2.24
N GLY A 64 -9.22 -1.65 3.25
CA GLY A 64 -9.38 -2.77 4.16
C GLY A 64 -8.78 -2.46 5.52
N GLU A 65 -8.95 -3.39 6.45
CA GLU A 65 -8.38 -3.30 7.78
C GLU A 65 -7.56 -4.55 8.09
N ALA A 66 -6.40 -4.35 8.70
CA ALA A 66 -5.55 -5.42 9.22
C ALA A 66 -5.62 -5.38 10.75
N PRO A 67 -6.19 -6.40 11.42
CA PRO A 67 -6.20 -6.48 12.87
C PRO A 67 -4.78 -6.43 13.46
N LEU A 68 -4.63 -5.85 14.66
CA LEU A 68 -3.35 -5.90 15.35
C LEU A 68 -2.95 -7.34 15.65
N VAL A 69 -1.66 -7.62 15.47
CA VAL A 69 -1.06 -8.91 15.79
C VAL A 69 -0.13 -8.71 16.98
N ASN A 70 -0.39 -9.45 18.06
CA ASN A 70 0.30 -9.27 19.34
C ASN A 70 0.29 -7.80 19.78
N GLU A 71 -0.85 -7.12 19.58
CA GLU A 71 -1.02 -5.69 19.88
C GLU A 71 0.01 -4.75 19.18
N CYS A 72 0.68 -5.19 18.11
CA CYS A 72 1.60 -4.34 17.33
C CYS A 72 1.05 -3.98 15.94
N ALA A 73 1.02 -2.67 15.65
CA ALA A 73 0.76 -2.14 14.32
C ALA A 73 1.82 -2.58 13.29
N CYS A 74 3.07 -2.70 13.74
CA CYS A 74 4.19 -3.17 12.94
C CYS A 74 4.01 -4.62 12.46
N CYS A 75 3.48 -5.48 13.33
CA CYS A 75 3.22 -6.88 13.02
C CYS A 75 2.04 -6.99 12.03
N ALA A 76 0.97 -6.23 12.27
CA ALA A 76 -0.17 -6.15 11.35
C ALA A 76 0.25 -5.70 9.94
N LEU A 77 1.07 -4.65 9.83
CA LEU A 77 1.63 -4.19 8.56
C LEU A 77 2.39 -5.31 7.84
N ARG A 78 3.30 -5.99 8.54
CA ARG A 78 4.14 -7.03 7.94
C ARG A 78 3.30 -8.18 7.39
N GLU A 79 2.28 -8.59 8.14
CA GLU A 79 1.42 -9.73 7.79
C GLU A 79 0.45 -9.40 6.67
N ASP A 80 0.13 -8.13 6.45
CA ASP A 80 -0.82 -7.70 5.44
C ASP A 80 -0.18 -7.17 4.15
N LEU A 81 0.95 -6.44 4.24
CA LEU A 81 1.57 -5.76 3.11
C LEU A 81 2.00 -6.72 1.98
N VAL A 82 2.74 -7.78 2.32
CA VAL A 82 3.29 -8.70 1.31
C VAL A 82 2.16 -9.48 0.61
N PRO A 83 1.18 -10.06 1.33
CA PRO A 83 0.05 -10.71 0.68
C PRO A 83 -0.78 -9.77 -0.20
N GLU A 84 -0.93 -8.49 0.16
CA GLU A 84 -1.62 -7.54 -0.72
C GLU A 84 -0.84 -7.27 -2.01
N LEU A 85 0.49 -7.11 -1.93
CA LEU A 85 1.32 -6.97 -3.13
C LEU A 85 1.26 -8.21 -4.04
N GLU A 86 1.16 -9.40 -3.45
CA GLU A 86 0.98 -10.64 -4.22
C GLU A 86 -0.38 -10.70 -4.92
N ARG A 87 -1.46 -10.26 -4.26
CA ARG A 87 -2.79 -10.13 -4.89
C ARG A 87 -2.76 -9.15 -6.06
N LEU A 88 -2.20 -7.95 -5.85
CA LEU A 88 -2.05 -6.94 -6.90
C LEU A 88 -1.24 -7.45 -8.09
N ALA A 89 -0.23 -8.28 -7.86
CA ALA A 89 0.55 -8.89 -8.93
C ALA A 89 -0.20 -10.00 -9.69
N GLY A 90 -1.25 -10.58 -9.11
CA GLY A 90 -2.07 -11.63 -9.71
C GLY A 90 -3.29 -11.12 -10.47
N ASP A 91 -3.80 -9.94 -10.12
CA ASP A 91 -4.98 -9.32 -10.74
C ASP A 91 -4.67 -8.51 -12.02
N GLY A 92 -3.37 -8.38 -12.36
CA GLY A 92 -2.86 -7.60 -13.51
C GLY A 92 -2.74 -8.35 -14.83
#